data_AF-A0A0G0UR69-F1
#
_entry.id   AF-A0A0G0UR69-F1
#
_cell.length_a   1.000
_cell.length_b   1.000
_cell.length_c   1.000
_cell.angle_alpha   90.00
_cell.angle_beta   90.00
_cell.angle_gamma   90.00
#
_symmetry.space_group_name_H-M   'P 1'
#
loop_
_entity.id
_entity.type
_entity.pdbx_description
1 polymer ?
#
loop_
_entity_poly.entity_id
_entity_poly.type
_entity_poly.pdbx_seq_one_letter_code
_entity_poly.pdbx_strand_id
1 'polypeptide(L)' 'MVPAMPGCITYGRNLKEARKMAADAIHGYLLSLKKHKVSIPSDDETFIGSVRLSLNKSLVCA' A
#
# COMPACT_ATOMS: atom_id res chain seq x y z
N MET A 1 -3.61 -6.11 -4.49
CA MET A 1 -4.58 -5.01 -4.40
C MET A 1 -3.91 -3.81 -3.76
N VAL A 2 -4.16 -2.60 -4.23
CA VAL A 2 -3.62 -1.36 -3.63
C VAL A 2 -4.78 -0.51 -3.10
N PRO A 3 -4.98 -0.42 -1.76
CA PRO A 3 -6.18 0.19 -1.18
C PRO A 3 -6.42 1.65 -1.60
N ALA A 4 -5.35 2.44 -1.72
CA ALA A 4 -5.42 3.85 -2.12
C ALA A 4 -5.85 4.07 -3.59
N MET A 5 -5.84 3.04 -4.43
CA MET A 5 -6.14 3.13 -5.86
C MET A 5 -7.30 2.19 -6.23
N PRO A 6 -8.55 2.69 -6.22
CA PRO A 6 -9.72 1.92 -6.60
C PRO A 6 -9.54 1.30 -7.99
N GLY A 7 -9.80 -0.01 -8.11
CA GLY A 7 -9.64 -0.74 -9.36
C GLY A 7 -8.22 -1.22 -9.70
N CYS A 8 -7.20 -0.88 -8.88
CA CYS A 8 -5.84 -1.39 -9.06
C CYS A 8 -5.68 -2.80 -8.46
N ILE A 9 -5.99 -3.81 -9.29
CA ILE A 9 -5.88 -5.23 -8.95
C ILE A 9 -4.76 -5.86 -9.78
N THR A 10 -3.84 -6.51 -9.09
CA THR A 10 -2.70 -7.23 -9.70
C THR A 10 -2.61 -8.63 -9.13
N TYR A 11 -2.01 -9.51 -9.90
CA TYR A 11 -1.80 -10.92 -9.57
C TYR A 11 -0.32 -11.27 -9.74
N GLY A 12 0.11 -12.45 -9.30
CA GLY A 12 1.45 -12.97 -9.54
C GLY A 12 1.51 -14.41 -9.04
N ARG A 13 2.35 -15.26 -9.66
CA ARG A 13 2.44 -16.69 -9.30
C ARG A 13 3.06 -16.89 -7.92
N ASN A 14 3.85 -15.93 -7.45
CA ASN A 14 4.47 -15.91 -6.13
C ASN A 14 4.54 -14.46 -5.59
N LEU A 15 4.90 -14.31 -4.32
CA LEU A 15 4.96 -13.01 -3.65
C LEU A 15 5.91 -12.02 -4.34
N LYS A 16 7.05 -12.50 -4.86
CA LYS A 16 8.03 -11.67 -5.55
C LYS A 16 7.44 -11.09 -6.84
N GLU A 17 6.79 -11.92 -7.64
CA GLU A 17 6.12 -11.51 -8.87
C GLU A 17 4.94 -10.59 -8.59
N ALA A 18 4.09 -10.94 -7.61
CA ALA A 18 2.95 -10.12 -7.22
C ALA A 18 3.38 -8.71 -6.77
N ARG A 19 4.48 -8.60 -6.01
CA ARG A 19 5.05 -7.31 -5.62
C ARG A 19 5.55 -6.51 -6.83
N LYS A 20 6.22 -7.16 -7.77
CA LYS A 20 6.68 -6.51 -9.01
C LYS A 20 5.50 -5.98 -9.82
N MET A 21 4.48 -6.82 -10.05
CA MET A 21 3.30 -6.43 -10.81
C MET A 21 2.52 -5.31 -10.11
N ALA A 22 2.44 -5.33 -8.77
CA ALA A 22 1.87 -4.22 -8.01
C ALA A 22 2.65 -2.92 -8.26
N ALA A 23 3.98 -2.92 -8.17
CA ALA A 23 4.79 -1.72 -8.42
C ALA A 23 4.60 -1.15 -9.83
N ASP A 24 4.58 -2.02 -10.85
CA ASP A 24 4.37 -1.62 -12.24
C ASP A 24 2.97 -1.00 -12.45
N ALA A 25 1.93 -1.59 -11.85
CA ALA A 25 0.56 -1.06 -11.93
C ALA A 25 0.39 0.29 -11.23
N ILE A 26 1.02 0.46 -10.04
CA ILE A 26 1.06 1.75 -9.33
C ILE A 26 1.69 2.82 -10.22
N HIS A 27 2.81 2.50 -10.86
CA HIS A 27 3.51 3.43 -11.74
C HIS A 27 2.64 3.85 -12.93
N GLY A 28 2.00 2.88 -13.60
CA GLY A 28 1.09 3.15 -14.72
C GLY A 28 -0.11 4.03 -14.31
N TYR A 29 -0.68 3.79 -13.13
CA TYR A 29 -1.78 4.59 -12.60
C TYR A 29 -1.35 6.05 -12.36
N LEU A 30 -0.21 6.26 -11.71
CA LEU A 30 0.33 7.61 -11.46
C LEU A 30 0.64 8.36 -12.76
N LEU A 31 1.18 7.68 -13.77
CA LEU A 31 1.42 8.28 -15.09
C LEU A 31 0.11 8.70 -15.77
N SER A 32 -0.93 7.87 -15.66
CA SER A 32 -2.28 8.21 -16.15
C SER A 32 -2.81 9.46 -15.45
N LEU A 33 -2.80 9.50 -14.12
CA LEU A 33 -3.24 10.68 -13.34
C LEU A 33 -2.50 11.95 -13.76
N LYS A 34 -1.16 11.87 -13.91
CA LYS A 34 -0.34 12.99 -14.37
C LYS A 34 -0.75 13.46 -15.77
N LYS A 35 -0.99 12.54 -16.70
CA LYS A 35 -1.43 12.86 -18.08
C LYS A 35 -2.79 13.55 -18.09
N HIS A 36 -3.70 13.11 -17.24
CA HIS A 36 -5.06 13.65 -17.14
C HIS A 36 -5.17 14.86 -16.19
N LYS A 37 -4.06 15.28 -15.56
CA LYS A 37 -4.01 16.37 -14.55
C LYS A 37 -5.01 16.15 -13.40
N VAL A 38 -5.21 14.89 -13.02
CA VAL A 38 -6.06 14.50 -11.89
C VAL A 38 -5.21 14.43 -10.62
N SER A 39 -5.78 14.82 -9.48
CA SER A 39 -5.11 14.72 -8.19
C SER A 39 -4.81 13.27 -7.80
N ILE A 40 -3.70 13.07 -7.10
CA ILE A 40 -3.37 11.76 -6.52
C ILE A 40 -4.31 11.51 -5.34
N PRO A 41 -4.99 10.34 -5.28
CA PRO A 41 -5.82 10.00 -4.13
C PRO A 41 -4.96 9.85 -2.87
N SER A 42 -5.43 10.40 -1.75
CA SER A 42 -4.80 10.22 -0.43
C SER A 42 -5.35 8.98 0.29
N ASP A 43 -4.51 8.34 1.09
CA ASP A 43 -4.87 7.23 1.98
C ASP A 43 -4.99 7.63 3.46
N ASP A 44 -4.91 8.91 3.79
CA ASP A 44 -4.89 9.45 5.18
C ASP A 44 -6.02 8.93 6.08
N GLU A 45 -7.22 8.72 5.53
CA GLU A 45 -8.41 8.28 6.28
C GLU A 45 -8.64 6.75 6.23
N THR A 46 -7.66 5.97 5.74
CA THR A 46 -7.82 4.52 5.51
C THR A 46 -7.36 3.70 6.70
N PHE A 47 -8.25 2.90 7.29
CA PHE A 47 -7.90 1.91 8.31
C PHE A 47 -7.23 0.68 7.65
N ILE A 48 -5.93 0.49 7.88
CA ILE A 48 -5.17 -0.63 7.31
C ILE A 48 -5.23 -1.87 8.22
N GLY A 49 -5.22 -1.68 9.54
CA GLY A 49 -5.28 -2.78 10.50
C GLY A 49 -4.84 -2.41 11.91
N SER A 50 -4.97 -3.37 12.83
CA SER A 50 -4.55 -3.23 14.23
C SER A 50 -3.34 -4.10 14.54
N VAL A 51 -2.33 -3.55 15.20
CA VAL A 51 -1.17 -4.31 15.69
C VAL A 51 -1.30 -4.49 17.20
N ARG A 52 -1.31 -5.74 17.66
CA ARG A 52 -1.28 -6.05 19.09
C ARG A 52 0.16 -6.03 19.59
N LEU A 53 0.51 -5.06 20.42
CA LEU A 53 1.83 -4.97 21.03
C LEU A 53 1.84 -5.75 22.36
N SER A 54 2.75 -6.71 22.47
CA SER A 54 3.08 -7.36 23.73
C SER A 54 4.26 -6.64 24.35
N LEU A 55 4.00 -5.74 25.31
CA LEU A 55 5.06 -5.04 26.05
C LEU A 55 5.79 -6.05 26.95
N ASN A 56 7.05 -6.33 26.64
CA ASN A 56 7.90 -7.13 27.51
C ASN A 56 8.42 -6.24 28.65
N LYS A 57 8.13 -6.61 29.90
CA LYS A 57 8.34 -5.75 31.09
C LYS A 57 9.80 -5.45 31.43
N SER A 58 10.76 -6.01 30.69
CA SER A 58 12.20 -5.86 30.95
C SER A 58 12.81 -4.53 30.53
N LEU A 59 12.05 -3.63 29.89
CA LEU A 59 12.52 -2.28 29.50
C LEU A 59 11.97 -1.14 30.36
N VAL A 60 11.22 -1.45 31.42
CA VAL A 60 10.93 -0.45 32.48
C VAL A 60 12.06 -0.53 33.50
N CYS A 61 13.23 -0.04 33.10
CA CYS A 61 14.41 0.08 33.95
C CYS A 61 14.74 1.57 34.16
N ALA A 62 14.97 1.91 35.44
CA ALA A 62 15.46 3.16 36.03
C ALA A 62 14.48 4.34 36.13
#